data_AF-A0A971NPC6-F1
#
_entry.id   AF-A0A971NPC6-F1
#
_cell.length_a   1.000
_cell.length_b   1.000
_cell.length_c   1.000
_cell.angle_alpha   90.00
_cell.angle_beta   90.00
_cell.angle_gamma   90.00
#
_symmetry.space_group_name_H-M   'P 1'
#
loop_
_entity.id
_entity.type
_entity.pdbx_description
1 polymer ?
#
loop_
_entity_poly.entity_id
_entity_poly.type
_entity_poly.pdbx_seq_one_letter_code
_entity_poly.pdbx_strand_id
1 'polypeptide(L)'
;SHVRFSERVASPLIPYGKCDILLSFEELEAARYVRYLKKDAVVIINRYRLAPPSVISGQEPYPDVVPIIREKTRNILMVEGSAVAEEMGNARGVNIILLGVLSTFLEPPESVWIDAINTMLKEKIRAVNIEGFKRGRQLNSPVMHNVQGGMS
;
A
#
# COMPACT_ATOMS: atom_id res chain seq x y z
N SER A 1 11.58 0.31 -3.89
CA SER A 1 11.95 -0.90 -4.64
C SER A 1 10.86 -1.22 -5.67
N HIS A 2 11.19 -1.78 -6.83
CA HIS A 2 10.21 -2.21 -7.83
C HIS A 2 10.17 -3.74 -7.89
N VAL A 3 8.97 -4.32 -7.85
CA VAL A 3 8.77 -5.77 -7.96
C VAL A 3 7.83 -6.03 -9.14
N ARG A 4 8.19 -6.95 -10.02
CA ARG A 4 7.35 -7.38 -11.15
C ARG A 4 7.14 -8.88 -11.07
N PHE A 5 5.89 -9.31 -11.17
CA PHE A 5 5.47 -10.70 -11.11
C PHE A 5 4.67 -11.04 -12.38
N SER A 6 5.15 -11.99 -13.17
CA SER A 6 4.49 -12.49 -14.38
C SER A 6 5.16 -13.77 -14.85
N GLU A 7 4.45 -14.64 -15.59
CA GLU A 7 5.01 -15.88 -16.17
C GLU A 7 6.28 -15.65 -17.02
N ARG A 8 6.45 -14.46 -17.62
CA ARG A 8 7.69 -14.03 -18.29
C ARG A 8 8.04 -12.58 -17.99
N VAL A 9 9.16 -12.35 -17.31
CA VAL A 9 9.70 -11.00 -17.04
C VAL A 9 10.79 -10.67 -18.06
N ALA A 10 10.45 -9.83 -19.05
CA ALA A 10 11.40 -9.42 -20.11
C ALA A 10 12.30 -8.23 -19.74
N SER A 11 11.99 -7.51 -18.65
CA SER A 11 12.78 -6.38 -18.14
C SER A 11 12.47 -6.12 -16.66
N PRO A 12 13.47 -5.78 -15.83
CA PRO A 12 13.28 -5.47 -14.41
C PRO A 12 12.70 -4.06 -14.17
N LEU A 13 12.72 -3.17 -15.17
CA LEU A 13 12.17 -1.82 -15.05
C LEU A 13 10.67 -1.84 -15.39
N ILE A 14 9.85 -1.21 -14.55
CA ILE A 14 8.42 -0.98 -14.83
C ILE A 14 8.33 0.20 -15.80
N PRO A 15 7.84 0.02 -17.05
CA PRO A 15 7.66 1.15 -17.96
C PRO A 15 6.57 2.10 -17.45
N TYR A 16 6.59 3.35 -17.91
CA TYR A 16 5.48 4.28 -17.64
C TYR A 16 4.15 3.73 -18.15
N GLY A 17 3.09 3.93 -17.38
CA GLY A 17 1.75 3.46 -17.71
C GLY A 17 1.54 1.94 -17.63
N LYS A 18 2.45 1.17 -17.02
CA LYS A 18 2.39 -0.30 -16.96
C LYS A 18 2.34 -0.88 -15.54
N CYS A 19 2.35 -0.05 -14.49
CA CYS A 19 2.23 -0.51 -13.12
C CYS A 19 0.78 -0.92 -12.82
N ASP A 20 0.58 -2.18 -12.44
CA ASP A 20 -0.73 -2.73 -12.07
C ASP A 20 -1.13 -2.41 -10.62
N ILE A 21 -0.16 -2.45 -9.70
CA ILE A 21 -0.35 -2.15 -8.29
C ILE A 21 0.82 -1.30 -7.79
N LEU A 22 0.53 -0.13 -7.23
CA LEU A 22 1.49 0.70 -6.52
C LEU A 22 1.25 0.58 -5.01
N LEU A 23 2.24 0.08 -4.27
CA LEU A 23 2.23 0.07 -2.82
C LEU A 23 3.19 1.15 -2.30
N SER A 24 2.68 2.11 -1.54
CA SER A 24 3.42 3.25 -1.01
C SER A 24 3.44 3.24 0.51
N PHE A 25 4.61 3.49 1.10
CA PHE A 25 4.79 3.54 2.56
C PHE A 25 4.46 4.91 3.15
N GLU A 26 4.31 5.92 2.29
CA GLU A 26 4.14 7.31 2.63
C GLU A 26 3.30 8.01 1.54
N GLU A 27 2.55 9.06 1.89
CA GLU A 27 1.60 9.70 0.96
C GLU A 27 2.29 10.35 -0.25
N LEU A 28 3.30 11.20 -0.03
CA LEU A 28 4.06 11.87 -1.09
C LEU A 28 4.83 10.91 -1.98
N GLU A 29 5.28 9.78 -1.45
CA GLU A 29 5.88 8.70 -2.26
C GLU A 29 4.92 8.23 -3.37
N ALA A 30 3.63 8.06 -3.07
CA ALA A 30 2.65 7.62 -4.06
C ALA A 30 2.52 8.60 -5.23
N ALA A 31 2.50 9.90 -4.93
CA ALA A 31 2.45 10.96 -5.93
C ALA A 31 3.68 10.96 -6.86
N ARG A 32 4.89 10.69 -6.32
CA ARG A 32 6.13 10.63 -7.13
C ARG A 32 6.10 9.52 -8.19
N TYR A 33 5.38 8.43 -7.93
CA TYR A 33 5.30 7.27 -8.83
C TYR A 33 4.04 7.24 -9.69
N VAL A 34 3.19 8.27 -9.65
CA VAL A 34 1.90 8.32 -10.37
C VAL A 34 2.04 8.06 -11.88
N ARG A 35 3.14 8.49 -12.50
CA ARG A 35 3.43 8.30 -13.94
C ARG A 35 3.61 6.84 -14.37
N TYR A 36 3.87 5.94 -13.44
CA TYR A 36 4.01 4.51 -13.73
C TYR A 36 2.66 3.80 -13.81
N LEU A 37 1.60 4.38 -13.22
CA LEU A 37 0.28 3.76 -13.10
C LEU A 37 -0.39 3.57 -14.47
N LYS A 38 -0.92 2.37 -14.70
CA LYS A 38 -1.95 2.15 -15.72
C LYS A 38 -3.29 2.78 -15.28
N LYS A 39 -4.24 2.92 -16.21
CA LYS A 39 -5.56 3.53 -15.94
C LYS A 39 -6.35 2.85 -14.82
N ASP A 40 -6.25 1.53 -14.73
CA ASP A 40 -6.97 0.71 -13.76
C ASP A 40 -6.05 0.16 -12.66
N ALA A 41 -4.90 0.80 -12.43
CA ALA A 41 -3.96 0.38 -11.40
C ALA A 41 -4.60 0.49 -10.01
N VAL A 42 -4.29 -0.44 -9.11
CA VAL A 42 -4.60 -0.29 -7.69
C VAL A 42 -3.49 0.49 -7.01
N VAL A 43 -3.83 1.45 -6.16
CA VAL A 43 -2.85 2.23 -5.38
C VAL A 43 -3.15 2.05 -3.91
N ILE A 44 -2.25 1.38 -3.20
CA ILE A 44 -2.31 1.16 -1.76
C ILE A 44 -1.34 2.16 -1.12
N ILE A 45 -1.87 3.06 -0.29
CA ILE A 45 -1.10 4.14 0.32
C ILE A 45 -1.22 4.00 1.83
N ASN A 46 -0.09 3.77 2.50
CA ASN A 46 -0.04 3.93 3.94
C ASN A 46 -0.26 5.41 4.30
N ARG A 47 -1.24 5.71 5.17
CA ARG A 47 -1.54 7.06 5.65
C ARG A 47 -0.49 7.49 6.67
N TYR A 48 0.70 7.70 6.14
CA TYR A 48 1.87 8.15 6.86
C TYR A 48 2.45 9.35 6.14
N ARG A 49 2.83 10.36 6.93
CA ARG A 49 3.33 11.63 6.43
C ARG A 49 4.67 11.92 7.06
N LEU A 50 5.67 12.10 6.21
CA LEU A 50 6.95 12.67 6.61
C LEU A 50 7.00 14.11 6.13
N ALA A 51 6.62 15.02 7.02
CA ALA A 51 6.55 16.44 6.69
C ALA A 51 7.95 16.98 6.31
N PRO A 52 8.13 17.59 5.13
CA PRO A 52 9.36 18.28 4.80
C PRO A 52 9.52 19.54 5.67
N PRO A 53 10.73 20.13 5.75
CA PRO A 53 10.97 21.31 6.57
C PRO A 53 9.99 22.46 6.33
N SER A 54 9.55 22.71 5.09
CA SER A 54 8.57 23.77 4.77
C SER A 54 7.20 23.54 5.40
N VAL A 55 6.78 22.28 5.55
CA VAL A 55 5.53 21.93 6.22
C VAL A 55 5.68 22.01 7.73
N ILE A 56 6.82 21.56 8.27
CA ILE A 56 7.12 21.64 9.71
C ILE A 56 7.17 23.11 10.17
N SER A 57 7.76 24.00 9.35
CA SER A 57 7.86 25.43 9.64
C SER A 57 6.56 26.21 9.39
N GLY A 58 5.49 25.54 8.92
CA GLY A 58 4.20 26.15 8.63
C GLY A 58 4.17 27.03 7.38
N GLN A 59 5.20 26.97 6.54
CA GLN A 59 5.28 27.74 5.30
C GLN A 59 4.36 27.17 4.21
N GLU A 60 4.14 25.85 4.22
CA GLU A 60 3.30 25.15 3.26
C GLU A 60 2.44 24.09 3.96
N PRO A 61 1.20 23.83 3.49
CA PRO A 61 0.44 22.67 3.94
C PRO A 61 1.02 21.38 3.33
N TYR A 62 0.86 20.26 4.03
CA TYR A 62 1.15 18.96 3.42
C TYR A 62 0.17 18.71 2.26
N PRO A 63 0.65 18.41 1.04
CA PRO A 63 -0.21 18.34 -0.14
C PRO A 63 -1.15 17.11 -0.08
N ASP A 64 -2.38 17.30 -0.55
CA ASP A 64 -3.29 16.17 -0.78
C ASP A 64 -2.88 15.43 -2.06
N VAL A 65 -2.46 14.17 -1.91
CA VAL A 65 -1.98 13.33 -3.01
C VAL A 65 -3.10 12.65 -3.78
N VAL A 66 -4.30 12.55 -3.20
CA VAL A 66 -5.43 11.83 -3.81
C VAL A 66 -5.85 12.44 -5.15
N PRO A 67 -6.00 13.78 -5.31
CA PRO A 67 -6.32 14.39 -6.60
C PRO A 67 -5.30 14.07 -7.69
N ILE A 68 -4.00 14.09 -7.35
CA ILE A 68 -2.90 13.80 -8.29
C ILE A 68 -3.01 12.37 -8.80
N ILE A 69 -3.27 11.41 -7.91
CA ILE A 69 -3.39 9.99 -8.26
C ILE A 69 -4.66 9.72 -9.08
N ARG A 70 -5.75 10.45 -8.79
CA ARG A 70 -7.02 10.35 -9.51
C ARG A 70 -6.93 10.75 -10.98
N GLU A 71 -5.89 11.46 -11.40
CA GLU A 71 -5.60 11.70 -12.82
C GLU A 71 -5.30 10.41 -13.58
N LYS A 72 -4.87 9.34 -12.89
CA LYS A 72 -4.54 8.05 -13.49
C LYS A 72 -5.53 6.95 -13.16
N THR A 73 -5.94 6.81 -11.91
CA THR A 73 -6.81 5.70 -11.47
C THR A 73 -7.72 6.11 -10.32
N ARG A 74 -8.88 5.46 -10.22
CA ARG A 74 -9.83 5.63 -9.11
C ARG A 74 -9.66 4.58 -8.01
N ASN A 75 -8.85 3.55 -8.24
CA ASN A 75 -8.69 2.42 -7.32
C ASN A 75 -7.63 2.77 -6.26
N ILE A 76 -7.98 3.65 -5.32
CA ILE A 76 -7.08 4.14 -4.27
C ILE A 76 -7.55 3.59 -2.93
N LEU A 77 -6.65 2.91 -2.21
CA LEU A 77 -6.85 2.41 -0.87
C LEU A 77 -5.89 3.11 0.09
N MET A 78 -6.44 3.91 1.00
CA MET A 78 -5.68 4.49 2.12
C MET A 78 -5.69 3.52 3.28
N VAL A 79 -4.52 3.26 3.88
CA VAL A 79 -4.34 2.23 4.92
C VAL A 79 -3.64 2.84 6.12
N GLU A 80 -4.14 2.60 7.33
CA GLU A 80 -3.49 3.01 8.59
C GLU A 80 -2.40 2.02 9.04
N GLY A 81 -1.50 1.62 8.14
CA GLY A 81 -0.52 0.56 8.39
C GLY A 81 0.47 0.90 9.51
N SER A 82 0.90 2.17 9.56
CA SER A 82 1.76 2.68 10.65
C SER A 82 1.06 2.64 12.01
N ALA A 83 -0.19 3.10 12.09
CA ALA A 83 -0.95 3.09 13.35
C ALA A 83 -1.16 1.67 13.86
N VAL A 84 -1.52 0.72 12.98
CA VAL A 84 -1.67 -0.69 13.35
C VAL A 84 -0.34 -1.29 13.84
N ALA A 85 0.80 -0.92 13.25
CA ALA A 85 2.11 -1.38 13.72
C ALA A 85 2.45 -0.86 15.13
N GLU A 86 2.07 0.39 15.42
CA GLU A 86 2.23 1.01 16.74
C GLU A 86 1.34 0.34 17.79
N GLU A 87 0.06 0.09 17.48
CA GLU A 87 -0.86 -0.65 18.36
C GLU A 87 -0.34 -2.04 18.74
N MET A 88 0.35 -2.70 17.81
CA MET A 88 0.95 -4.01 18.05
C MET A 88 2.24 -3.96 18.86
N GLY A 89 2.73 -2.77 19.23
CA GLY A 89 4.03 -2.60 19.89
C GLY A 89 5.21 -2.98 18.98
N ASN A 90 5.01 -3.02 17.66
CA ASN A 90 6.00 -3.41 16.68
C ASN A 90 6.01 -2.42 15.51
N ALA A 91 6.54 -1.22 15.73
CA ALA A 91 6.64 -0.17 14.72
C ALA A 91 7.40 -0.61 13.44
N ARG A 92 8.24 -1.66 13.51
CA ARG A 92 8.92 -2.24 12.33
C ARG A 92 8.01 -3.16 11.49
N GLY A 93 6.79 -3.43 11.97
CA GLY A 93 5.81 -4.32 11.36
C GLY A 93 5.02 -3.71 10.21
N VAL A 94 5.18 -2.42 9.89
CA VAL A 94 4.43 -1.77 8.79
C VAL A 94 4.57 -2.54 7.48
N ASN A 95 5.77 -3.03 7.17
CA ASN A 95 6.02 -3.81 5.95
C ASN A 95 5.12 -5.04 5.86
N ILE A 96 4.99 -5.81 6.95
CA ILE A 96 4.21 -7.05 6.92
C ILE A 96 2.71 -6.78 6.88
N ILE A 97 2.26 -5.70 7.52
CA ILE A 97 0.87 -5.24 7.48
C ILE A 97 0.51 -4.83 6.04
N LEU A 98 1.34 -4.02 5.39
CA LEU A 98 1.13 -3.60 4.01
C LEU A 98 1.20 -4.78 3.02
N LEU A 99 2.06 -5.77 3.26
CA LEU A 99 2.06 -7.03 2.51
C LEU A 99 0.76 -7.81 2.70
N GLY A 100 0.20 -7.79 3.92
CA GLY A 100 -1.13 -8.31 4.22
C GLY A 100 -2.20 -7.69 3.33
N VAL A 101 -2.23 -6.36 3.24
CA VAL A 101 -3.15 -5.64 2.34
C VAL A 101 -2.92 -6.05 0.89
N LEU A 102 -1.68 -5.98 0.41
CA LEU A 102 -1.32 -6.32 -0.97
C LEU A 102 -1.74 -7.75 -1.34
N SER A 103 -1.60 -8.71 -0.42
CA SER A 103 -1.95 -10.11 -0.64
C SER A 103 -3.42 -10.35 -0.99
N THR A 104 -4.31 -9.40 -0.68
CA THR A 104 -5.75 -9.49 -1.01
C THR A 104 -6.05 -9.10 -2.46
N PHE A 105 -5.09 -8.52 -3.17
CA PHE A 105 -5.18 -8.14 -4.58
C PHE A 105 -4.44 -9.12 -5.51
N LEU A 106 -3.83 -10.16 -4.95
CA LEU A 106 -3.01 -11.13 -5.68
C LEU A 106 -3.60 -12.54 -5.57
N GLU A 107 -3.31 -13.38 -6.55
CA GLU A 107 -3.85 -14.75 -6.66
C GLU A 107 -3.37 -15.71 -5.56
N PRO A 108 -2.11 -15.69 -5.08
CA PRO A 108 -1.64 -16.69 -4.12
C PRO A 108 -2.46 -16.67 -2.82
N PRO A 109 -2.91 -17.85 -2.34
CA PRO A 109 -3.73 -17.93 -1.13
C PRO A 109 -2.93 -17.55 0.11
N GLU A 110 -3.65 -17.20 1.19
CA GLU A 110 -3.07 -16.78 2.46
C GLU A 110 -1.99 -17.72 2.99
N SER A 111 -2.19 -19.04 2.83
CA SER A 111 -1.24 -20.06 3.27
C SER A 111 0.15 -19.89 2.66
N VAL A 112 0.24 -19.56 1.37
CA VAL A 112 1.52 -19.35 0.67
C VAL A 112 2.29 -18.18 1.29
N TRP A 113 1.60 -17.11 1.67
CA TRP A 113 2.22 -15.96 2.34
C TRP A 113 2.68 -16.31 3.76
N ILE A 114 1.86 -17.02 4.53
CA ILE A 114 2.21 -17.46 5.88
C ILE A 114 3.43 -18.39 5.84
N ASP A 115 3.49 -19.32 4.89
CA ASP A 115 4.63 -20.22 4.70
C ASP A 115 5.90 -19.46 4.33
N ALA A 116 5.79 -18.43 3.47
CA ALA A 116 6.91 -17.56 3.15
C ALA A 116 7.40 -16.78 4.39
N ILE A 117 6.50 -16.24 5.22
CA ILE A 117 6.84 -15.55 6.47
C ILE A 117 7.57 -16.51 7.43
N ASN A 118 7.05 -17.72 7.58
CA ASN A 118 7.67 -18.76 8.41
C ASN A 118 9.07 -19.12 7.90
N THR A 119 9.26 -19.20 6.58
CA THR A 119 10.55 -19.57 5.99
C THR A 119 11.58 -18.45 6.12
N MET A 120 11.19 -17.20 5.87
CA MET A 120 12.11 -16.07 5.76
C MET A 120 12.46 -15.42 7.09
N LEU A 121 11.56 -15.49 8.09
CA LEU A 121 11.75 -14.81 9.37
C LEU A 121 12.25 -15.76 10.47
N LYS A 122 13.04 -15.19 11.38
CA LYS A 122 13.51 -15.87 12.59
C LYS A 122 12.31 -16.21 13.49
N GLU A 123 12.33 -17.38 14.11
CA GLU A 123 11.26 -17.91 14.96
C GLU A 123 10.70 -16.88 15.95
N LYS A 124 11.58 -16.18 16.67
CA LYS A 124 11.24 -15.16 17.68
C LYS A 124 10.36 -14.00 17.19
N ILE A 125 10.32 -13.75 15.87
CA ILE A 125 9.53 -12.66 15.28
C ILE A 125 8.41 -13.17 14.38
N ARG A 126 8.24 -14.48 14.18
CA ARG A 126 7.22 -15.02 13.27
C ARG A 126 5.82 -14.68 13.74
N ALA A 127 5.51 -14.96 15.01
CA ALA A 127 4.15 -14.78 15.55
C ALA A 127 3.63 -13.34 15.38
N VAL A 128 4.43 -12.34 15.77
CA VAL A 128 4.04 -10.93 15.63
C VAL A 128 3.92 -10.48 14.17
N ASN A 129 4.73 -11.06 13.26
CA ASN A 129 4.64 -10.72 11.84
C ASN A 129 3.46 -11.41 11.15
N ILE A 130 3.15 -12.65 11.52
CA ILE A 130 1.94 -13.36 11.03
C ILE A 130 0.69 -12.62 11.48
N GLU A 131 0.64 -12.17 12.74
CA GLU A 131 -0.48 -11.35 13.23
C GLU A 131 -0.58 -10.04 12.44
N GLY A 132 0.55 -9.36 12.20
CA GLY A 132 0.57 -8.11 11.42
C GLY A 132 0.09 -8.33 9.99
N PHE A 133 0.51 -9.41 9.35
CA PHE A 133 0.05 -9.82 8.03
C PHE A 133 -1.46 -10.03 7.99
N LYS A 134 -2.00 -10.77 8.97
CA LYS A 134 -3.44 -11.06 9.08
C LYS A 134 -4.26 -9.80 9.31
N ARG A 135 -3.82 -8.90 10.21
CA ARG A 135 -4.42 -7.58 10.39
C ARG A 135 -4.41 -6.78 9.10
N GLY A 136 -3.28 -6.77 8.39
CA GLY A 136 -3.17 -6.17 7.07
C GLY A 136 -4.22 -6.66 6.07
N ARG A 137 -4.46 -7.98 5.99
CA ARG A 137 -5.50 -8.55 5.12
C ARG A 137 -6.91 -8.02 5.43
N GLN A 138 -7.18 -7.62 6.68
CA GLN A 138 -8.48 -7.09 7.11
C GLN A 138 -8.66 -5.60 6.80
N LEU A 139 -7.56 -4.87 6.53
CA LEU A 139 -7.59 -3.44 6.20
C LEU A 139 -8.05 -3.16 4.76
N ASN A 140 -8.20 -4.19 3.91
CA ASN A 140 -8.83 -4.06 2.59
C ASN A 140 -10.37 -4.08 2.64
N SER A 141 -10.97 -3.64 3.75
CA SER A 141 -12.42 -3.50 3.82
C SER A 141 -12.84 -2.31 2.94
N PRO A 142 -13.71 -2.51 1.93
CA PRO A 142 -14.07 -1.44 1.01
C PRO A 142 -14.72 -0.32 1.81
N VAL A 143 -14.11 0.87 1.77
CA VAL A 143 -14.86 2.10 2.02
C VAL A 143 -15.84 2.20 0.85
N MET A 144 -17.05 1.67 1.04
CA MET A 144 -18.17 1.94 0.15
C MET A 144 -18.45 3.44 0.24
N HIS A 145 -17.84 4.23 -0.65
CA HIS A 145 -18.45 5.49 -1.03
C HIS A 145 -19.71 5.12 -1.82
N ASN A 146 -20.83 5.03 -1.09
CA ASN A 146 -22.15 5.11 -1.68
C ASN A 146 -22.24 6.43 -2.44
N VAL A 147 -22.04 6.38 -3.75
CA VAL A 147 -22.59 7.38 -4.65
C VAL A 147 -23.92 6.82 -5.16
N GLN A 148 -24.92 6.81 -4.27
CA GLN A 148 -26.30 7.04 -4.68
C GLN A 148 -26.39 8.56 -4.85
N GLY A 149 -26.60 9.10 -6.05
CA GLY A 149 -27.86 8.95 -6.78
C GLY A 149 -28.73 10.13 -6.39
N GLY A 150 -28.66 11.22 -7.15
CA GLY A 150 -29.43 12.44 -6.90
C GLY A 150 -29.26 13.48 -8.00
N MET A 151 -29.46 13.06 -9.26
CA MET A 151 -30.02 13.97 -10.25
C MET A 151 -31.53 13.82 -10.21
N SER A 152 -32.18 14.84 -9.67
CA SER A 152 -33.53 15.27 -10.04
C SER A 152 -33.56 16.78 -9.82
#